data_AF-A0A258A7Q3-F1
#
_entry.id   AF-A0A258A7Q3-F1
#
_cell.length_a   1.000
_cell.length_b   1.000
_cell.length_c   1.000
_cell.angle_alpha   90.00
_cell.angle_beta   90.00
_cell.angle_gamma   90.00
#
_symmetry.space_group_name_H-M   'P 1'
#
loop_
_entity.id
_entity.type
_entity.pdbx_description
1 polymer ?
#
loop_
_entity_poly.entity_id
_entity_poly.type
_entity_poly.pdbx_seq_one_letter_code
_entity_poly.pdbx_strand_id
1 'polypeptide(L)'
;MQRAATELFGKAAITGDRVELVIDPLIDAASGAQSAATRAMQQRLVEIVRTSYPRFVVQPFTPEVLARNPVVLVGTFTAISQAGNEAPPDAFRICLSLADLASRTVVAKGVARATPDDVDVTPTPYFRDVPVWAKDQATDAYVKTCQGTPMGGRLDPAYVDRLPANALIQDGIAEYEAQRFREALAFYRTARKLPGGDQHRVRVGTYLANAKLGRRDDAVDAFGDLVDYGLSTEHLSVRLLFRPGSTQFIDNPQTTEPYPMWLSQIATRVRQKNACLEIVGHTSRTGPPSLNERLSVLRAQFIMDLLLTGMPDGRSRMIASGRGFRDNLVGTGKDDASDALDRRVEFKVIGC
;
A
#
# COMPACT_ATOMS: atom_id res chain seq x y z
N MET A 1 15.99 -15.97 2.06
CA MET A 1 16.56 -14.68 1.60
C MET A 1 17.97 -14.85 1.00
N GLN A 2 18.96 -15.47 1.67
CA GLN A 2 20.33 -15.64 1.12
C GLN A 2 20.34 -16.21 -0.31
N ARG A 3 19.56 -17.27 -0.56
CA ARG A 3 19.41 -17.88 -1.89
C ARG A 3 18.98 -16.87 -2.96
N ALA A 4 17.92 -16.10 -2.69
CA ALA A 4 17.41 -15.10 -3.64
C ALA A 4 18.46 -14.00 -3.89
N ALA A 5 19.18 -13.54 -2.86
CA ALA A 5 20.24 -12.56 -3.02
C ALA A 5 21.41 -13.12 -3.85
N THR A 6 21.80 -14.38 -3.62
CA THR A 6 22.87 -15.03 -4.39
C THR A 6 22.51 -15.21 -5.85
N GLU A 7 21.27 -15.61 -6.15
CA GLU A 7 20.78 -15.67 -7.53
C GLU A 7 20.75 -14.28 -8.18
N LEU A 8 20.28 -13.26 -7.45
CA LEU A 8 20.16 -11.90 -7.92
C LEU A 8 21.52 -11.29 -8.28
N PHE A 9 22.45 -11.23 -7.33
CA PHE A 9 23.73 -10.54 -7.54
C PHE A 9 24.76 -11.40 -8.27
N GLY A 10 24.72 -12.72 -8.10
CA GLY A 10 25.66 -13.64 -8.75
C GLY A 10 25.42 -13.80 -10.26
N LYS A 11 24.19 -13.54 -10.75
CA LYS A 11 23.83 -13.65 -12.16
C LYS A 11 23.60 -12.30 -12.84
N ALA A 12 23.95 -11.20 -12.18
CA ALA A 12 23.64 -9.88 -12.69
C ALA A 12 24.47 -9.54 -13.94
N ALA A 13 23.78 -9.37 -15.07
CA ALA A 13 24.39 -9.01 -16.35
C ALA A 13 24.61 -7.50 -16.47
N ILE A 14 25.53 -6.96 -15.66
CA ILE A 14 25.87 -5.53 -15.59
C ILE A 14 27.36 -5.36 -15.86
N THR A 15 27.77 -4.30 -16.56
CA THR A 15 29.18 -3.96 -16.84
C THR A 15 29.78 -3.02 -15.78
N GLY A 16 31.10 -2.95 -15.67
CA GLY A 16 31.83 -2.00 -14.81
C GLY A 16 32.19 -2.50 -13.40
N ASP A 17 33.39 -2.18 -12.93
CA ASP A 17 33.95 -2.73 -11.67
C ASP A 17 33.34 -2.16 -10.39
N ARG A 18 32.56 -1.07 -10.52
CA ARG A 18 31.86 -0.43 -9.42
C ARG A 18 30.48 0.03 -9.91
N VAL A 19 29.43 -0.57 -9.35
CA VAL A 19 28.04 -0.37 -9.78
C VAL A 19 27.30 0.37 -8.67
N GLU A 20 26.77 1.57 -8.95
CA GLU A 20 25.87 2.24 -8.02
C GLU A 20 24.57 1.44 -7.91
N LEU A 21 24.24 1.04 -6.68
CA LEU A 21 23.03 0.29 -6.37
C LEU A 21 22.15 1.13 -5.46
N VAL A 22 20.91 1.33 -5.86
CA VAL A 22 19.89 1.97 -5.04
C VAL A 22 18.80 0.95 -4.75
N ILE A 23 18.22 0.99 -3.55
CA ILE A 23 17.09 0.13 -3.20
C ILE A 23 15.84 0.99 -3.16
N ASP A 24 14.91 0.74 -4.08
CA ASP A 24 13.54 1.25 -3.93
C ASP A 24 12.90 0.46 -2.77
N PRO A 25 12.39 1.13 -1.72
CA PRO A 25 11.92 0.49 -0.51
C PRO A 25 11.07 -0.77 -0.75
N LEU A 26 11.47 -1.89 -0.13
CA LEU A 26 10.74 -3.15 -0.27
C LEU A 26 9.32 -3.01 0.32
N ILE A 27 8.34 -3.58 -0.39
CA ILE A 27 6.93 -3.56 0.00
C ILE A 27 6.33 -4.97 -0.03
N ASP A 28 5.19 -5.14 0.64
CA ASP A 28 4.29 -6.25 0.33
C ASP A 28 3.53 -5.94 -0.97
N ALA A 29 3.56 -6.84 -1.93
CA ALA A 29 2.87 -6.69 -3.21
C ALA A 29 1.34 -6.69 -3.10
N ALA A 30 0.75 -7.27 -2.06
CA ALA A 30 -0.69 -7.31 -1.90
C ALA A 30 -1.24 -5.97 -1.38
N SER A 31 -0.60 -5.42 -0.34
CA SER A 31 -1.01 -4.16 0.28
C SER A 31 -0.34 -2.92 -0.30
N GLY A 32 0.83 -3.06 -0.93
CA GLY A 32 1.70 -1.93 -1.31
C GLY A 32 2.44 -1.28 -0.14
N ALA A 33 2.36 -1.88 1.06
CA ALA A 33 2.84 -1.28 2.30
C ALA A 33 4.22 -1.81 2.74
N GLN A 34 4.93 -1.00 3.52
CA GLN A 34 6.09 -1.47 4.28
C GLN A 34 5.70 -1.98 5.66
N SER A 35 6.24 -3.14 6.01
CA SER A 35 6.16 -3.79 7.32
C SER A 35 7.54 -3.98 7.96
N ALA A 36 7.56 -4.38 9.23
CA ALA A 36 8.79 -4.79 9.93
C ALA A 36 9.58 -5.82 9.12
N ALA A 37 8.92 -6.85 8.56
CA ALA A 37 9.56 -7.87 7.73
C ALA A 37 10.19 -7.30 6.45
N THR A 38 9.51 -6.40 5.73
CA THR A 38 10.09 -5.80 4.52
C THR A 38 11.33 -4.95 4.84
N ARG A 39 11.34 -4.23 5.96
CA ARG A 39 12.51 -3.46 6.43
C ARG A 39 13.66 -4.37 6.86
N ALA A 40 13.36 -5.41 7.63
CA ALA A 40 14.37 -6.41 8.03
C ALA A 40 15.00 -7.09 6.80
N MET A 41 14.18 -7.44 5.80
CA MET A 41 14.66 -8.00 4.54
C MET A 41 15.57 -7.01 3.79
N GLN A 42 15.24 -5.71 3.74
CA GLN A 42 16.07 -4.69 3.11
C GLN A 42 17.40 -4.53 3.82
N GLN A 43 17.39 -4.40 5.15
CA GLN A 43 18.61 -4.29 5.96
C GLN A 43 19.53 -5.48 5.71
N ARG A 44 18.96 -6.68 5.70
CA ARG A 44 19.71 -7.91 5.46
C ARG A 44 20.27 -8.01 4.03
N LEU A 45 19.56 -7.47 3.03
CA LEU A 45 20.09 -7.37 1.66
C LEU A 45 21.27 -6.40 1.59
N VAL A 46 21.19 -5.25 2.26
CA VAL A 46 22.30 -4.29 2.34
C VAL A 46 23.54 -4.93 2.96
N GLU A 47 23.38 -5.71 4.03
CA GLU A 47 24.47 -6.48 4.63
C GLU A 47 25.11 -7.46 3.65
N ILE A 48 24.29 -8.29 2.97
CA ILE A 48 24.79 -9.25 1.99
C ILE A 48 25.54 -8.56 0.86
N VAL A 49 25.00 -7.46 0.34
CA VAL A 49 25.66 -6.69 -0.73
C VAL A 49 27.03 -6.22 -0.27
N ARG A 50 27.11 -5.59 0.90
CA ARG A 50 28.36 -5.04 1.43
C ARG A 50 29.40 -6.13 1.71
N THR A 51 29.00 -7.29 2.21
CA THR A 51 29.93 -8.37 2.59
C THR A 51 30.32 -9.27 1.42
N SER A 52 29.36 -9.63 0.56
CA SER A 52 29.55 -10.69 -0.44
C SER A 52 29.62 -10.16 -1.88
N TYR A 53 29.17 -8.93 -2.14
CA TYR A 53 29.11 -8.34 -3.48
C TYR A 53 29.64 -6.89 -3.49
N PRO A 54 30.89 -6.63 -3.05
CA PRO A 54 31.42 -5.27 -2.84
C PRO A 54 31.49 -4.41 -4.12
N ARG A 55 31.38 -5.05 -5.30
CA ARG A 55 31.19 -4.38 -6.59
C ARG A 55 29.95 -3.48 -6.62
N PHE A 56 28.88 -3.87 -5.92
CA PHE A 56 27.66 -3.07 -5.81
C PHE A 56 27.78 -2.12 -4.61
N VAL A 57 27.76 -0.82 -4.89
CA VAL A 57 27.89 0.22 -3.89
C VAL A 57 26.51 0.77 -3.58
N VAL A 58 25.99 0.42 -2.40
CA VAL A 58 24.68 0.88 -1.95
C VAL A 58 24.70 2.39 -1.73
N GLN A 59 23.84 3.10 -2.46
CA GLN A 59 23.63 4.53 -2.39
C GLN A 59 22.23 4.84 -1.82
N PRO A 60 22.02 6.05 -1.25
CA PRO A 60 20.71 6.53 -0.86
C PRO A 60 19.70 6.58 -2.02
N PHE A 61 18.42 6.31 -1.74
CA PHE A 61 17.33 6.46 -2.70
C PHE A 61 16.88 7.92 -2.78
N THR A 62 17.67 8.75 -3.45
CA THR A 62 17.38 10.18 -3.63
C THR A 62 17.31 10.56 -5.11
N PRO A 63 16.63 11.65 -5.48
CA PRO A 63 16.58 12.14 -6.86
C PRO A 63 17.97 12.37 -7.47
N GLU A 64 18.95 12.84 -6.68
CA GLU A 64 20.31 13.14 -7.13
C GLU A 64 21.08 11.88 -7.53
N VAL A 65 20.88 10.78 -6.79
CA VAL A 65 21.47 9.48 -7.13
C VAL A 65 20.76 8.90 -8.35
N LEU A 66 19.43 8.92 -8.39
CA LEU A 66 18.64 8.41 -9.51
C LEU A 66 18.95 9.10 -10.84
N ALA A 67 19.27 10.41 -10.82
CA ALA A 67 19.66 11.17 -12.00
C ALA A 67 20.94 10.64 -12.70
N ARG A 68 21.76 9.86 -11.99
CA ARG A 68 22.95 9.20 -12.55
C ARG A 68 22.67 7.84 -13.20
N ASN A 69 21.40 7.46 -13.29
CA ASN A 69 20.94 6.17 -13.81
C ASN A 69 21.63 4.95 -13.13
N PRO A 70 21.55 4.83 -11.80
CA PRO A 70 22.09 3.68 -11.08
C PRO A 70 21.31 2.41 -11.41
N VAL A 71 21.79 1.28 -10.90
CA VAL A 71 20.99 0.05 -10.83
C VAL A 71 20.04 0.17 -9.64
N VAL A 72 18.76 -0.10 -9.86
CA VAL A 72 17.71 -0.09 -8.83
C VAL A 72 17.32 -1.52 -8.48
N LEU A 73 17.39 -1.85 -7.19
CA LEU A 73 16.82 -3.06 -6.63
C LEU A 73 15.36 -2.82 -6.27
N VAL A 74 14.51 -3.66 -6.84
CA VAL A 74 13.08 -3.76 -6.55
C VAL A 74 12.85 -5.08 -5.85
N GLY A 75 12.00 -5.11 -4.83
CA GLY A 75 11.60 -6.36 -4.24
C GLY A 75 10.29 -6.34 -3.49
N THR A 76 9.65 -7.51 -3.46
CA THR A 76 8.38 -7.74 -2.77
C THR A 76 8.49 -8.90 -1.80
N PHE A 77 7.82 -8.78 -0.67
CA PHE A 77 7.69 -9.86 0.31
C PHE A 77 6.23 -10.04 0.70
N THR A 78 5.61 -11.11 0.17
CA THR A 78 4.15 -11.24 0.17
C THR A 78 3.72 -12.62 0.65
N ALA A 79 2.75 -12.64 1.56
CA ALA A 79 2.10 -13.86 2.01
C ALA A 79 1.36 -14.51 0.83
N ILE A 80 1.55 -15.82 0.64
CA ILE A 80 0.90 -16.61 -0.42
C ILE A 80 0.40 -17.94 0.15
N SER A 81 -0.61 -18.51 -0.48
CA SER A 81 -1.10 -19.86 -0.19
C SER A 81 -1.09 -20.71 -1.45
N GLN A 82 -0.54 -21.94 -1.41
CA GLN A 82 -0.65 -22.87 -2.55
C GLN A 82 -2.08 -23.39 -2.74
N ALA A 83 -2.91 -23.37 -1.67
CA ALA A 83 -4.29 -23.84 -1.70
C ALA A 83 -5.28 -22.78 -2.22
N GLY A 84 -4.80 -21.62 -2.68
CA GLY A 84 -5.60 -20.52 -3.21
C GLY A 84 -5.81 -19.38 -2.23
N ASN A 85 -6.35 -18.25 -2.71
CA ASN A 85 -6.37 -16.98 -1.97
C ASN A 85 -7.26 -16.98 -0.71
N GLU A 86 -8.23 -17.90 -0.63
CA GLU A 86 -9.09 -18.04 0.55
C GLU A 86 -8.44 -18.90 1.66
N ALA A 87 -7.40 -19.67 1.32
CA ALA A 87 -6.67 -20.47 2.27
C ALA A 87 -5.63 -19.61 3.03
N PRO A 88 -5.35 -19.92 4.31
CA PRO A 88 -4.31 -19.22 5.05
C PRO A 88 -2.96 -19.30 4.31
N PRO A 89 -2.12 -18.25 4.42
CA PRO A 89 -0.79 -18.26 3.85
C PRO A 89 0.05 -19.42 4.40
N ASP A 90 0.69 -20.17 3.49
CA ASP A 90 1.58 -21.28 3.81
C ASP A 90 3.06 -20.95 3.53
N ALA A 91 3.32 -19.81 2.88
CA ALA A 91 4.65 -19.29 2.64
C ALA A 91 4.62 -17.77 2.42
N PHE A 92 5.79 -17.15 2.52
CA PHE A 92 6.04 -15.83 1.94
C PHE A 92 6.84 -15.97 0.65
N ARG A 93 6.37 -15.32 -0.42
CA ARG A 93 7.09 -15.18 -1.68
C ARG A 93 8.04 -13.98 -1.59
N ILE A 94 9.33 -14.27 -1.76
CA ILE A 94 10.37 -13.27 -1.98
C ILE A 94 10.56 -13.14 -3.49
N CYS A 95 10.39 -11.93 -4.00
CA CYS A 95 10.80 -11.56 -5.35
C CYS A 95 11.78 -10.40 -5.26
N LEU A 96 12.90 -10.50 -5.98
CA LEU A 96 13.90 -9.47 -6.14
C LEU A 96 14.22 -9.28 -7.63
N SER A 97 14.46 -8.05 -8.05
CA SER A 97 14.90 -7.71 -9.41
C SER A 97 15.91 -6.56 -9.38
N LEU A 98 16.96 -6.67 -10.18
CA LEU A 98 17.84 -5.55 -10.50
C LEU A 98 17.39 -4.96 -11.83
N ALA A 99 17.07 -3.68 -11.80
CA ALA A 99 16.70 -2.87 -12.94
C ALA A 99 17.83 -1.89 -13.24
N ASP A 100 18.46 -2.01 -14.41
CA ASP A 100 19.48 -1.05 -14.83
C ASP A 100 18.80 0.14 -15.52
N LEU A 101 18.91 1.33 -14.93
CA LEU A 101 18.29 2.54 -15.47
C LEU A 101 18.99 3.06 -16.72
N ALA A 102 20.26 2.73 -16.93
CA ALA A 102 20.99 3.14 -18.13
C ALA A 102 20.46 2.40 -19.37
N SER A 103 20.35 1.06 -19.30
CA SER A 103 19.77 0.24 -20.39
C SER A 103 18.23 0.18 -20.37
N ARG A 104 17.59 0.59 -19.27
CA ARG A 104 16.15 0.45 -19.00
C ARG A 104 15.65 -0.99 -19.11
N THR A 105 16.42 -1.93 -18.57
CA THR A 105 16.08 -3.36 -18.58
C THR A 105 16.22 -4.03 -17.21
N VAL A 106 15.52 -5.13 -17.00
CA VAL A 106 15.74 -6.03 -15.86
C VAL A 106 16.98 -6.89 -16.14
N VAL A 107 18.05 -6.68 -15.39
CA VAL A 107 19.37 -7.32 -15.62
C VAL A 107 19.64 -8.52 -14.72
N ALA A 108 18.84 -8.70 -13.67
CA ALA A 108 18.89 -9.87 -12.81
C ALA A 108 17.59 -10.08 -12.06
N LYS A 109 17.31 -11.33 -11.67
CA LYS A 109 16.20 -11.68 -10.78
C LYS A 109 16.64 -12.71 -9.76
N GLY A 110 16.04 -12.66 -8.57
CA GLY A 110 16.22 -13.65 -7.53
C GLY A 110 14.89 -13.91 -6.85
N VAL A 111 14.51 -15.18 -6.72
CA VAL A 111 13.24 -15.57 -6.10
C VAL A 111 13.48 -16.62 -5.02
N ALA A 112 12.70 -16.55 -3.95
CA ALA A 112 12.71 -17.56 -2.91
C ALA A 112 11.36 -17.64 -2.22
N ARG A 113 11.21 -18.65 -1.37
CA ARG A 113 10.13 -18.72 -0.38
C ARG A 113 10.72 -18.68 1.01
N ALA A 114 9.97 -18.13 1.95
CA ALA A 114 10.23 -18.23 3.38
C ALA A 114 9.04 -18.91 4.05
N THR A 115 9.30 -19.65 5.12
CA THR A 115 8.24 -20.17 5.98
C THR A 115 7.54 -19.00 6.68
N PRO A 116 6.24 -19.11 7.02
CA PRO A 116 5.51 -18.04 7.70
C PRO A 116 5.94 -17.80 9.15
N ASP A 117 6.58 -18.81 9.76
CA ASP A 117 7.01 -18.76 11.15
C ASP A 117 7.93 -17.56 11.41
N ASP A 118 7.68 -16.86 12.52
CA ASP A 118 8.45 -15.70 13.00
C ASP A 118 8.52 -14.49 12.03
N VAL A 119 7.63 -14.43 11.04
CA VAL A 119 7.52 -13.25 10.17
C VAL A 119 6.66 -12.17 10.81
N ASP A 120 7.31 -11.07 11.19
CA ASP A 120 6.64 -9.85 11.68
C ASP A 120 6.16 -8.97 10.53
N VAL A 121 4.88 -9.10 10.19
CA VAL A 121 4.20 -8.30 9.17
C VAL A 121 3.57 -7.01 9.73
N THR A 122 3.92 -6.59 10.94
CA THR A 122 3.40 -5.34 11.52
C THR A 122 3.70 -4.16 10.60
N PRO A 123 2.69 -3.37 10.18
CA PRO A 123 2.90 -2.20 9.34
C PRO A 123 3.74 -1.17 10.06
N THR A 124 4.61 -0.52 9.30
CA THR A 124 5.43 0.59 9.80
C THR A 124 4.54 1.78 10.20
N PRO A 125 5.01 2.71 11.06
CA PRO A 125 4.14 3.72 11.65
C PRO A 125 3.35 4.56 10.63
N TYR A 126 3.93 4.89 9.48
CA TYR A 126 3.22 5.56 8.40
C TYR A 126 2.05 4.70 7.89
N PHE A 127 2.34 3.47 7.47
CA PHE A 127 1.35 2.56 6.89
C PHE A 127 0.29 2.09 7.89
N ARG A 128 0.63 2.04 9.19
CA ARG A 128 -0.33 1.80 10.26
C ARG A 128 -1.36 2.91 10.38
N ASP A 129 -1.00 4.16 10.11
CA ASP A 129 -1.91 5.31 10.25
C ASP A 129 -2.76 5.55 8.99
N VAL A 130 -2.43 4.93 7.84
CA VAL A 130 -3.16 5.08 6.58
C VAL A 130 -4.64 4.69 6.72
N PRO A 131 -5.58 5.61 6.45
CA PRO A 131 -7.01 5.35 6.62
C PRO A 131 -7.66 4.76 5.37
N VAL A 132 -7.06 5.01 4.20
CA VAL A 132 -7.62 4.68 2.89
C VAL A 132 -6.59 3.87 2.12
N TRP A 133 -6.99 2.67 1.74
CA TRP A 133 -6.28 1.87 0.78
C TRP A 133 -6.95 2.02 -0.59
N ALA A 134 -6.15 2.13 -1.62
CA ALA A 134 -6.59 2.05 -3.00
C ALA A 134 -5.49 1.33 -3.77
N LYS A 135 -5.90 0.44 -4.67
CA LYS A 135 -4.96 -0.09 -5.64
C LYS A 135 -4.57 1.05 -6.57
N ASP A 136 -3.27 1.24 -6.78
CA ASP A 136 -2.76 2.34 -7.58
C ASP A 136 -1.73 1.85 -8.62
N GLN A 137 -1.66 2.59 -9.74
CA GLN A 137 -0.83 2.22 -10.87
C GLN A 137 0.67 2.25 -10.54
N ALA A 138 1.12 3.06 -9.57
CA ALA A 138 2.52 3.13 -9.19
C ALA A 138 2.94 1.85 -8.44
N THR A 139 2.10 1.38 -7.52
CA THR A 139 2.28 0.11 -6.83
C THR A 139 2.25 -1.07 -7.82
N ASP A 140 1.29 -1.09 -8.75
CA ASP A 140 1.21 -2.13 -9.77
C ASP A 140 2.44 -2.16 -10.68
N ALA A 141 2.95 -0.98 -11.09
CA ALA A 141 4.15 -0.88 -11.92
C ALA A 141 5.41 -1.38 -11.17
N TYR A 142 5.54 -1.05 -9.88
CA TYR A 142 6.59 -1.59 -9.01
C TYR A 142 6.51 -3.12 -8.93
N VAL A 143 5.33 -3.67 -8.61
CA VAL A 143 5.12 -5.11 -8.48
C VAL A 143 5.37 -5.82 -9.81
N LYS A 144 4.95 -5.24 -10.94
CA LYS A 144 5.19 -5.75 -12.29
C LYS A 144 6.67 -5.82 -12.64
N THR A 145 7.49 -4.84 -12.24
CA THR A 145 8.96 -4.91 -12.41
C THR A 145 9.52 -6.17 -11.74
N CYS A 146 9.05 -6.50 -10.53
CA CYS A 146 9.51 -7.70 -9.85
C CYS A 146 8.88 -8.99 -10.39
N GLN A 147 7.56 -9.07 -10.45
CA GLN A 147 6.85 -10.35 -10.63
C GLN A 147 6.44 -10.62 -12.08
N GLY A 148 6.32 -9.59 -12.92
CA GLY A 148 5.81 -9.69 -14.29
C GLY A 148 6.83 -9.46 -15.40
N THR A 149 7.94 -8.78 -15.12
CA THR A 149 8.96 -8.44 -16.13
C THR A 149 10.06 -9.49 -16.15
N PRO A 150 10.30 -10.21 -17.27
CA PRO A 150 11.36 -11.22 -17.34
C PRO A 150 12.76 -10.59 -17.35
N MET A 151 13.80 -11.40 -17.12
CA MET A 151 15.19 -10.98 -17.32
C MET A 151 15.40 -10.56 -18.79
N GLY A 152 16.10 -9.45 -19.02
CA GLY A 152 16.23 -8.79 -20.32
C GLY A 152 14.99 -7.99 -20.75
N GLY A 153 13.88 -8.07 -19.98
CA GLY A 153 12.66 -7.33 -20.25
C GLY A 153 12.84 -5.82 -20.03
N ARG A 154 12.14 -5.02 -20.84
CA ARG A 154 12.14 -3.55 -20.72
C ARG A 154 11.38 -3.12 -19.47
N LEU A 155 11.90 -2.11 -18.79
CA LEU A 155 11.20 -1.48 -17.68
C LEU A 155 9.97 -0.74 -18.18
N ASP A 156 8.90 -0.78 -17.37
CA ASP A 156 7.70 0.00 -17.62
C ASP A 156 8.05 1.50 -17.50
N PRO A 157 7.82 2.33 -18.54
CA PRO A 157 8.06 3.77 -18.45
C PRO A 157 7.33 4.40 -17.26
N ALA A 158 6.13 3.90 -16.95
CA ALA A 158 5.34 4.38 -15.83
C ALA A 158 6.00 4.09 -14.47
N TYR A 159 6.88 3.09 -14.37
CA TYR A 159 7.71 2.88 -13.18
C TYR A 159 8.91 3.84 -13.16
N VAL A 160 9.67 3.90 -14.25
CA VAL A 160 10.92 4.69 -14.33
C VAL A 160 10.65 6.18 -14.13
N ASP A 161 9.63 6.73 -14.78
CA ASP A 161 9.31 8.16 -14.75
C ASP A 161 8.86 8.64 -13.36
N ARG A 162 8.46 7.70 -12.47
CA ARG A 162 8.02 7.97 -11.10
C ARG A 162 9.14 7.93 -10.07
N LEU A 163 10.31 7.38 -10.40
CA LEU A 163 11.38 7.15 -9.43
C LEU A 163 11.80 8.43 -8.67
N PRO A 164 11.98 9.59 -9.32
CA PRO A 164 12.31 10.82 -8.59
C PRO A 164 11.23 11.25 -7.59
N ALA A 165 9.94 11.08 -7.95
CA ALA A 165 8.83 11.35 -7.03
C ALA A 165 8.78 10.33 -5.90
N ASN A 166 9.03 9.05 -6.19
CA ASN A 166 9.07 7.97 -5.19
C ASN A 166 10.16 8.20 -4.14
N ALA A 167 11.33 8.71 -4.53
CA ALA A 167 12.40 9.08 -3.60
C ALA A 167 11.92 10.16 -2.61
N LEU A 168 11.29 11.24 -3.10
CA LEU A 168 10.72 12.27 -2.22
C LEU A 168 9.56 11.77 -1.36
N ILE A 169 8.73 10.86 -1.88
CA ILE A 169 7.66 10.21 -1.11
C ILE A 169 8.29 9.42 0.05
N GLN A 170 9.40 8.72 -0.20
CA GLN A 170 10.11 7.97 0.83
C GLN A 170 10.72 8.88 1.89
N ASP A 171 11.29 10.02 1.51
CA ASP A 171 11.74 11.03 2.47
C ASP A 171 10.56 11.57 3.30
N GLY A 172 9.42 11.83 2.67
CA GLY A 172 8.20 12.22 3.36
C GLY A 172 7.71 11.18 4.38
N ILE A 173 7.78 9.89 4.02
CA ILE A 173 7.47 8.77 4.92
C ILE A 173 8.45 8.74 6.09
N ALA A 174 9.75 8.88 5.83
CA ALA A 174 10.77 8.87 6.87
C ALA A 174 10.57 10.03 7.87
N GLU A 175 10.31 11.24 7.38
CA GLU A 175 10.03 12.39 8.24
C GLU A 175 8.70 12.24 9.01
N TYR A 176 7.67 11.66 8.40
CA TYR A 176 6.41 11.37 9.09
C TYR A 176 6.62 10.41 10.27
N GLU A 177 7.38 9.33 10.05
CA GLU A 177 7.69 8.36 11.10
C GLU A 177 8.61 8.93 12.18
N ALA A 178 9.45 9.90 11.83
CA ALA A 178 10.23 10.70 12.77
C ALA A 178 9.41 11.80 13.46
N GLN A 179 8.09 11.85 13.26
CA GLN A 179 7.16 12.85 13.81
C GLN A 179 7.44 14.30 13.38
N ARG A 180 8.18 14.48 12.28
CA ARG A 180 8.50 15.77 11.66
C ARG A 180 7.48 16.06 10.56
N PHE A 181 6.25 16.29 11.00
CA PHE A 181 5.09 16.34 10.09
C PHE A 181 5.11 17.55 9.14
N ARG A 182 5.79 18.65 9.49
CA ARG A 182 5.91 19.82 8.59
C ARG A 182 6.82 19.50 7.42
N GLU A 183 7.94 18.86 7.69
CA GLU A 183 8.95 18.39 6.75
C GLU A 183 8.34 17.30 5.85
N ALA A 184 7.66 16.32 6.44
CA ALA A 184 6.92 15.30 5.69
C ALA A 184 5.94 15.93 4.68
N LEU A 185 5.14 16.91 5.12
CA LEU A 185 4.20 17.63 4.25
C LEU A 185 4.92 18.38 3.11
N ALA A 186 6.10 18.95 3.37
CA ALA A 186 6.89 19.64 2.35
C ALA A 186 7.40 18.66 1.27
N PHE A 187 7.83 17.45 1.68
CA PHE A 187 8.21 16.38 0.75
C PHE A 187 7.03 15.95 -0.13
N TYR A 188 5.86 15.67 0.46
CA TYR A 188 4.68 15.29 -0.33
C TYR A 188 4.24 16.38 -1.31
N ARG A 189 4.27 17.65 -0.89
CA ARG A 189 3.97 18.79 -1.77
C ARG A 189 4.96 18.93 -2.92
N THR A 190 6.24 18.65 -2.67
CA THR A 190 7.28 18.69 -3.70
C THR A 190 7.14 17.52 -4.66
N ALA A 191 6.95 16.31 -4.13
CA ALA A 191 6.69 15.10 -4.91
C ALA A 191 5.49 15.28 -5.85
N ARG A 192 4.38 15.85 -5.37
CA ARG A 192 3.16 16.09 -6.17
C ARG A 192 3.40 16.95 -7.42
N LYS A 193 4.41 17.81 -7.41
CA LYS A 193 4.76 18.70 -8.55
C LYS A 193 5.63 18.02 -9.59
N LEU A 194 6.23 16.88 -9.27
CA LEU A 194 7.07 16.14 -10.21
C LEU A 194 6.24 15.30 -11.18
N PRO A 195 6.76 15.02 -12.39
CA PRO A 195 6.19 14.00 -13.28
C PRO A 195 5.97 12.68 -12.53
N GLY A 196 4.78 12.10 -12.68
CA GLY A 196 4.43 10.85 -12.00
C GLY A 196 4.26 10.98 -10.48
N GLY A 197 4.27 12.19 -9.91
CA GLY A 197 4.08 12.45 -8.48
C GLY A 197 2.63 12.48 -8.03
N ASP A 198 1.66 12.53 -8.95
CA ASP A 198 0.24 12.39 -8.61
C ASP A 198 -0.08 10.92 -8.30
N GLN A 199 0.23 10.49 -7.07
CA GLN A 199 0.09 9.12 -6.59
C GLN A 199 -0.76 9.05 -5.32
N HIS A 200 -1.39 7.90 -5.09
CA HIS A 200 -2.15 7.62 -3.87
C HIS A 200 -1.32 7.88 -2.60
N ARG A 201 -0.06 7.43 -2.57
CA ARG A 201 0.85 7.65 -1.44
C ARG A 201 1.08 9.13 -1.10
N VAL A 202 1.12 10.02 -2.09
CA VAL A 202 1.26 11.47 -1.87
C VAL A 202 -0.02 12.06 -1.27
N ARG A 203 -1.18 11.64 -1.77
CA ARG A 203 -2.50 12.10 -1.26
C ARG A 203 -2.69 11.66 0.19
N VAL A 204 -2.37 10.40 0.49
CA VAL A 204 -2.42 9.83 1.84
C VAL A 204 -1.45 10.56 2.77
N GLY A 205 -0.20 10.75 2.36
CA GLY A 205 0.80 11.44 3.16
C GLY A 205 0.43 12.89 3.46
N THR A 206 -0.15 13.59 2.48
CA THR A 206 -0.67 14.95 2.65
C THR A 206 -1.79 15.00 3.68
N TYR A 207 -2.76 14.08 3.61
CA TYR A 207 -3.82 13.96 4.62
C TYR A 207 -3.26 13.69 6.02
N LEU A 208 -2.39 12.67 6.14
CA LEU A 208 -1.83 12.26 7.42
C LEU A 208 -1.02 13.39 8.08
N ALA A 209 -0.17 14.07 7.30
CA ALA A 209 0.64 15.17 7.81
C ALA A 209 -0.24 16.35 8.27
N ASN A 210 -1.26 16.74 7.50
CA ASN A 210 -2.18 17.81 7.92
C ASN A 210 -2.97 17.44 9.18
N ALA A 211 -3.44 16.19 9.28
CA ALA A 211 -4.13 15.68 10.47
C ALA A 211 -3.25 15.74 11.71
N LYS A 212 -1.99 15.26 11.64
CA LYS A 212 -1.04 15.32 12.76
C LYS A 212 -0.61 16.74 13.12
N LEU A 213 -0.64 17.68 12.18
CA LEU A 213 -0.38 19.11 12.41
C LEU A 213 -1.60 19.86 12.99
N GLY A 214 -2.75 19.21 13.14
CA GLY A 214 -3.99 19.86 13.59
C GLY A 214 -4.60 20.82 12.58
N ARG A 215 -4.19 20.77 11.30
CA ARG A 215 -4.71 21.62 10.23
C ARG A 215 -6.01 21.03 9.70
N ARG A 216 -7.10 21.29 10.42
CA ARG A 216 -8.41 20.65 10.18
C ARG A 216 -8.93 20.86 8.76
N ASP A 217 -8.96 22.10 8.28
CA ASP A 217 -9.48 22.40 6.94
C ASP A 217 -8.63 21.75 5.85
N ASP A 218 -7.31 21.87 5.93
CA ASP A 218 -6.37 21.22 5.01
C ASP A 218 -6.52 19.68 5.03
N ALA A 219 -6.81 19.08 6.19
CA ALA A 219 -7.03 17.64 6.32
C ALA A 219 -8.37 17.21 5.71
N VAL A 220 -9.42 18.01 5.86
CA VAL A 220 -10.72 17.78 5.21
C VAL A 220 -10.55 17.81 3.69
N ASP A 221 -9.87 18.82 3.16
CA ASP A 221 -9.62 18.96 1.72
C ASP A 221 -8.75 17.81 1.19
N ALA A 222 -7.67 17.46 1.89
CA ALA A 222 -6.80 16.34 1.50
C ALA A 222 -7.53 15.00 1.55
N PHE A 223 -8.46 14.79 2.50
CA PHE A 223 -9.29 13.59 2.51
C PHE A 223 -10.32 13.59 1.39
N GLY A 224 -10.93 14.74 1.07
CA GLY A 224 -11.80 14.88 -0.09
C GLY A 224 -11.10 14.49 -1.39
N ASP A 225 -9.85 14.90 -1.56
CA ASP A 225 -9.00 14.54 -2.71
C ASP A 225 -8.72 13.02 -2.80
N LEU A 226 -8.57 12.34 -1.66
CA LEU A 226 -8.48 10.86 -1.59
C LEU A 226 -9.77 10.18 -2.04
N VAL A 227 -10.91 10.70 -1.58
CA VAL A 227 -12.23 10.18 -1.96
C VAL A 227 -12.47 10.40 -3.46
N ASP A 228 -12.16 11.59 -3.98
CA ASP A 228 -12.33 11.92 -5.39
C ASP A 228 -11.49 11.00 -6.29
N TYR A 229 -10.25 10.71 -5.89
CA TYR A 229 -9.39 9.74 -6.56
C TYR A 229 -10.00 8.33 -6.50
N GLY A 230 -10.35 7.82 -5.32
CA GLY A 230 -10.91 6.48 -5.16
C GLY A 230 -12.22 6.26 -5.94
N LEU A 231 -13.09 7.27 -5.98
CA LEU A 231 -14.32 7.23 -6.80
C LEU A 231 -14.00 7.26 -8.31
N SER A 232 -12.95 7.96 -8.73
CA SER A 232 -12.55 7.98 -10.16
C SER A 232 -11.92 6.67 -10.62
N THR A 233 -11.33 5.92 -9.70
CA THR A 233 -10.77 4.58 -9.96
C THR A 233 -11.75 3.47 -9.58
N GLU A 234 -13.03 3.80 -9.36
CA GLU A 234 -14.14 2.89 -9.00
C GLU A 234 -13.96 2.10 -7.69
N HIS A 235 -12.86 2.30 -6.96
CA HIS A 235 -12.48 1.56 -5.77
C HIS A 235 -11.93 2.51 -4.70
N LEU A 236 -12.69 2.69 -3.62
CA LEU A 236 -12.24 3.37 -2.41
C LEU A 236 -12.36 2.41 -1.22
N SER A 237 -11.25 1.99 -0.63
CA SER A 237 -11.28 1.17 0.59
C SER A 237 -10.92 1.98 1.81
N VAL A 238 -11.86 2.15 2.76
CA VAL A 238 -11.63 2.89 4.00
C VAL A 238 -11.58 1.93 5.18
N ARG A 239 -10.57 2.12 6.04
CA ARG A 239 -10.39 1.32 7.25
C ARG A 239 -11.26 1.84 8.38
N LEU A 240 -12.46 1.24 8.49
CA LEU A 240 -13.41 1.46 9.57
C LEU A 240 -13.42 0.24 10.49
N LEU A 241 -12.89 0.39 11.71
CA LEU A 241 -12.72 -0.71 12.65
C LEU A 241 -13.95 -0.90 13.54
N PHE A 242 -14.43 -2.13 13.59
CA PHE A 242 -15.60 -2.56 14.35
C PHE A 242 -15.21 -3.44 15.53
N ARG A 243 -16.04 -3.43 16.58
CA ARG A 243 -15.93 -4.38 17.69
C ARG A 243 -16.11 -5.82 17.16
N PRO A 244 -15.42 -6.81 17.74
CA PRO A 244 -15.60 -8.22 17.37
C PRO A 244 -17.08 -8.63 17.39
N GLY A 245 -17.53 -9.35 16.37
CA GLY A 245 -18.92 -9.83 16.27
C GLY A 245 -20.00 -8.75 16.18
N SER A 246 -19.64 -7.48 15.94
CA SER A 246 -20.55 -6.34 16.03
C SER A 246 -20.47 -5.40 14.81
N THR A 247 -21.53 -4.62 14.62
CA THR A 247 -21.59 -3.46 13.71
C THR A 247 -21.21 -2.14 14.39
N GLN A 248 -20.95 -2.14 15.70
CA GLN A 248 -20.48 -0.95 16.41
C GLN A 248 -18.99 -0.73 16.16
N PHE A 249 -18.58 0.53 16.01
CA PHE A 249 -17.16 0.89 15.97
C PHE A 249 -16.45 0.55 17.29
N ILE A 250 -15.14 0.32 17.20
CA ILE A 250 -14.29 0.09 18.38
C ILE A 250 -14.36 1.26 19.37
N ASP A 251 -14.17 0.97 20.66
CA ASP A 251 -14.10 2.00 21.69
C ASP A 251 -12.68 2.57 21.80
N ASN A 252 -12.26 3.27 20.75
CA ASN A 252 -10.94 3.90 20.70
C ASN A 252 -11.04 5.26 19.99
N PRO A 253 -11.22 6.37 20.74
CA PRO A 253 -11.36 7.70 20.16
C PRO A 253 -10.21 8.10 19.24
N GLN A 254 -8.98 7.69 19.54
CA GLN A 254 -7.81 8.00 18.69
C GLN A 254 -7.94 7.39 17.28
N THR A 255 -8.72 6.31 17.14
CA THR A 255 -9.00 5.69 15.84
C THR A 255 -10.31 6.18 15.23
N THR A 256 -11.34 6.39 16.04
CA THR A 256 -12.71 6.64 15.55
C THR A 256 -13.07 8.12 15.42
N GLU A 257 -12.33 9.05 16.05
CA GLU A 257 -12.57 10.50 15.93
C GLU A 257 -12.67 10.98 14.46
N PRO A 258 -11.83 10.51 13.51
CA PRO A 258 -11.91 10.98 12.13
C PRO A 258 -13.12 10.44 11.33
N TYR A 259 -13.79 9.37 11.80
CA TYR A 259 -14.78 8.65 11.01
C TYR A 259 -15.97 9.50 10.57
N PRO A 260 -16.57 10.36 11.43
CA PRO A 260 -17.66 11.24 10.99
C PRO A 260 -17.25 12.18 9.86
N MET A 261 -16.02 12.73 9.91
CA MET A 261 -15.49 13.59 8.84
C MET A 261 -15.29 12.79 7.54
N TRP A 262 -14.72 11.58 7.63
CA TRP A 262 -14.51 10.72 6.48
C TRP A 262 -15.82 10.35 5.79
N LEU A 263 -16.80 9.89 6.57
CA LEU A 263 -18.12 9.51 6.06
C LEU A 263 -18.86 10.72 5.45
N SER A 264 -18.74 11.89 6.07
CA SER A 264 -19.29 13.14 5.53
C SER A 264 -18.66 13.52 4.18
N GLN A 265 -17.34 13.41 4.05
CA GLN A 265 -16.65 13.66 2.77
C GLN A 265 -17.06 12.64 1.71
N ILE A 266 -17.11 11.35 2.05
CA ILE A 266 -17.58 10.30 1.12
C ILE A 266 -18.99 10.62 0.63
N ALA A 267 -19.93 10.89 1.55
CA ALA A 267 -21.29 11.26 1.18
C ALA A 267 -21.34 12.50 0.27
N THR A 268 -20.58 13.54 0.62
CA THR A 268 -20.55 14.79 -0.16
C THR A 268 -20.04 14.57 -1.58
N ARG A 269 -18.90 13.87 -1.74
CA ARG A 269 -18.28 13.65 -3.05
C ARG A 269 -19.10 12.71 -3.93
N VAL A 270 -19.69 11.66 -3.36
CA VAL A 270 -20.59 10.74 -4.08
C VAL A 270 -21.80 11.49 -4.64
N ARG A 271 -22.41 12.37 -3.83
CA ARG A 271 -23.52 13.22 -4.27
C ARG A 271 -23.09 14.17 -5.39
N GLN A 272 -21.95 14.85 -5.23
CA GLN A 272 -21.42 15.78 -6.24
C GLN A 272 -21.10 15.09 -7.57
N LYS A 273 -20.53 13.89 -7.53
CA LYS A 273 -20.22 13.10 -8.72
C LYS A 273 -21.44 12.40 -9.33
N ASN A 274 -22.60 12.46 -8.67
CA ASN A 274 -23.79 11.73 -9.09
C ASN A 274 -23.46 10.24 -9.30
N ALA A 275 -22.72 9.62 -8.36
CA ALA A 275 -22.29 8.23 -8.46
C ALA A 275 -23.28 7.27 -7.77
N CYS A 276 -23.44 6.06 -8.32
CA CYS A 276 -24.07 4.94 -7.61
C CYS A 276 -23.00 4.10 -6.92
N LEU A 277 -23.27 3.61 -5.71
CA LEU A 277 -22.29 2.92 -4.88
C LEU A 277 -22.74 1.52 -4.44
N GLU A 278 -21.84 0.56 -4.56
CA GLU A 278 -21.87 -0.67 -3.76
C GLU A 278 -20.96 -0.48 -2.54
N ILE A 279 -21.52 -0.64 -1.34
CA ILE A 279 -20.79 -0.62 -0.08
C ILE A 279 -20.54 -2.07 0.31
N VAL A 280 -19.27 -2.46 0.32
CA VAL A 280 -18.85 -3.84 0.54
C VAL A 280 -18.17 -3.96 1.89
N GLY A 281 -18.73 -4.77 2.77
CA GLY A 281 -18.10 -5.12 4.03
C GLY A 281 -17.09 -6.26 3.88
N HIS A 282 -15.96 -6.14 4.57
CA HIS A 282 -14.94 -7.19 4.67
C HIS A 282 -14.68 -7.55 6.14
N THR A 283 -14.26 -8.79 6.38
CA THR A 283 -13.87 -9.30 7.70
C THR A 283 -12.53 -9.99 7.62
N SER A 284 -11.85 -10.12 8.76
CA SER A 284 -10.73 -11.04 8.84
C SER A 284 -11.17 -12.50 8.70
N ARG A 285 -10.20 -13.40 8.62
CA ARG A 285 -10.40 -14.85 8.47
C ARG A 285 -10.86 -15.54 9.76
N THR A 286 -10.89 -14.82 10.88
CA THR A 286 -11.18 -15.42 12.19
C THR A 286 -12.66 -15.73 12.35
N GLY A 287 -12.96 -16.92 12.84
CA GLY A 287 -14.33 -17.39 13.08
C GLY A 287 -15.00 -18.08 11.88
N PRO A 288 -16.25 -18.54 12.05
CA PRO A 288 -16.95 -19.32 11.02
C PRO A 288 -17.23 -18.50 9.74
N PRO A 289 -17.05 -19.08 8.53
CA PRO A 289 -17.30 -18.38 7.27
C PRO A 289 -18.71 -17.79 7.14
N SER A 290 -19.75 -18.54 7.52
CA SER A 290 -21.14 -18.07 7.47
C SER A 290 -21.41 -16.87 8.40
N LEU A 291 -20.73 -16.81 9.55
CA LEU A 291 -20.81 -15.67 10.44
C LEU A 291 -20.13 -14.44 9.84
N ASN A 292 -18.95 -14.63 9.26
CA ASN A 292 -18.18 -13.57 8.61
C ASN A 292 -18.92 -12.96 7.42
N GLU A 293 -19.54 -13.80 6.58
CA GLU A 293 -20.38 -13.34 5.47
C GLU A 293 -21.55 -12.48 5.98
N ARG A 294 -22.32 -12.99 6.93
CA ARG A 294 -23.46 -12.24 7.50
C ARG A 294 -23.01 -10.92 8.16
N LEU A 295 -21.94 -10.96 8.96
CA LEU A 295 -21.44 -9.80 9.68
C LEU A 295 -20.92 -8.72 8.71
N SER A 296 -20.28 -9.13 7.62
CA SER A 296 -19.80 -8.22 6.59
C SER A 296 -20.94 -7.44 5.93
N VAL A 297 -22.06 -8.09 5.60
CA VAL A 297 -23.27 -7.42 5.07
C VAL A 297 -23.85 -6.43 6.09
N LEU A 298 -23.96 -6.83 7.36
CA LEU A 298 -24.53 -5.96 8.40
C LEU A 298 -23.68 -4.70 8.62
N ARG A 299 -22.35 -4.81 8.55
CA ARG A 299 -21.44 -3.67 8.63
C ARG A 299 -21.58 -2.75 7.42
N ALA A 300 -21.70 -3.31 6.22
CA ALA A 300 -21.96 -2.51 5.02
C ALA A 300 -23.29 -1.75 5.10
N GLN A 301 -24.36 -2.40 5.57
CA GLN A 301 -25.66 -1.74 5.76
C GLN A 301 -25.57 -0.62 6.80
N PHE A 302 -24.86 -0.84 7.90
CA PHE A 302 -24.65 0.19 8.91
C PHE A 302 -23.92 1.42 8.34
N ILE A 303 -22.87 1.22 7.53
CA ILE A 303 -22.18 2.34 6.86
C ILE A 303 -23.09 3.04 5.85
N MET A 304 -23.88 2.29 5.09
CA MET A 304 -24.87 2.84 4.17
C MET A 304 -25.85 3.77 4.90
N ASP A 305 -26.37 3.35 6.05
CA ASP A 305 -27.32 4.15 6.84
C ASP A 305 -26.66 5.43 7.38
N LEU A 306 -25.38 5.37 7.77
CA LEU A 306 -24.60 6.55 8.16
C LEU A 306 -24.42 7.53 6.99
N LEU A 307 -24.09 7.03 5.78
CA LEU A 307 -23.99 7.88 4.60
C LEU A 307 -25.33 8.54 4.26
N LEU A 308 -26.44 7.81 4.34
CA LEU A 308 -27.80 8.31 4.07
C LEU A 308 -28.22 9.45 5.00
N THR A 309 -27.63 9.56 6.19
CA THR A 309 -27.84 10.73 7.07
C THR A 309 -27.38 12.03 6.39
N GLY A 310 -26.31 11.99 5.58
CA GLY A 310 -25.79 13.13 4.82
C GLY A 310 -26.34 13.24 3.39
N MET A 311 -27.06 12.21 2.91
CA MET A 311 -27.67 12.16 1.57
C MET A 311 -28.98 11.35 1.57
N PRO A 312 -30.07 11.89 2.16
CA PRO A 312 -31.32 11.14 2.33
C PRO A 312 -31.91 10.60 1.02
N ASP A 313 -31.78 11.36 -0.07
CA ASP A 313 -32.28 10.97 -1.40
C ASP A 313 -31.39 9.94 -2.13
N GLY A 314 -30.30 9.49 -1.50
CA GLY A 314 -29.32 8.56 -2.07
C GLY A 314 -29.71 7.08 -1.99
N ARG A 315 -30.82 6.72 -1.32
CA ARG A 315 -31.16 5.31 -1.02
C ARG A 315 -31.26 4.43 -2.25
N SER A 316 -31.85 4.91 -3.34
CA SER A 316 -32.00 4.16 -4.60
C SER A 316 -30.69 3.97 -5.36
N ARG A 317 -29.61 4.62 -4.91
CA ARG A 317 -28.31 4.68 -5.60
C ARG A 317 -27.22 3.94 -4.84
N MET A 318 -27.61 3.22 -3.80
CA MET A 318 -26.71 2.53 -2.90
C MET A 318 -27.20 1.11 -2.65
N ILE A 319 -26.27 0.17 -2.68
CA ILE A 319 -26.51 -1.20 -2.23
C ILE A 319 -25.43 -1.58 -1.21
N ALA A 320 -25.79 -2.47 -0.28
CA ALA A 320 -24.86 -3.02 0.70
C ALA A 320 -24.66 -4.50 0.42
N SER A 321 -23.40 -4.93 0.33
CA SER A 321 -23.01 -6.32 0.14
C SER A 321 -21.89 -6.71 1.11
N GLY A 322 -21.61 -8.01 1.20
CA GLY A 322 -20.63 -8.56 2.12
C GLY A 322 -19.81 -9.64 1.46
N ARG A 323 -18.50 -9.63 1.73
CA ARG A 323 -17.53 -10.59 1.16
C ARG A 323 -16.88 -11.48 2.20
N GLY A 324 -17.21 -11.30 3.48
CA GLY A 324 -16.50 -11.97 4.57
C GLY A 324 -14.99 -11.77 4.42
N PHE A 325 -14.23 -12.88 4.42
CA PHE A 325 -12.78 -12.89 4.22
C PHE A 325 -12.33 -13.27 2.81
N ARG A 326 -13.25 -13.42 1.84
CA ARG A 326 -12.93 -13.96 0.50
C ARG A 326 -11.96 -13.06 -0.30
N ASP A 327 -11.98 -11.76 0.00
CA ASP A 327 -11.13 -10.75 -0.64
C ASP A 327 -10.12 -10.12 0.37
N ASN A 328 -9.58 -10.93 1.29
CA ASN A 328 -8.50 -10.49 2.16
C ASN A 328 -7.25 -10.13 1.34
N LEU A 329 -6.59 -9.04 1.74
CA LEU A 329 -5.37 -8.53 1.13
C LEU A 329 -4.14 -9.16 1.79
N VAL A 330 -4.13 -9.26 3.13
CA VAL A 330 -2.99 -9.78 3.90
C VAL A 330 -3.26 -11.22 4.33
N GLY A 331 -4.44 -11.47 4.91
CA GLY A 331 -5.00 -12.80 5.09
C GLY A 331 -4.34 -13.65 6.17
N THR A 332 -3.51 -13.08 7.06
CA THR A 332 -2.79 -13.90 8.06
C THR A 332 -3.71 -14.42 9.16
N GLY A 333 -4.81 -13.72 9.45
CA GLY A 333 -5.78 -14.10 10.48
C GLY A 333 -5.31 -13.83 11.92
N LYS A 334 -4.32 -12.95 12.11
CA LYS A 334 -3.80 -12.56 13.42
C LYS A 334 -4.70 -11.57 14.16
N ASP A 335 -5.61 -10.91 13.43
CA ASP A 335 -6.53 -9.89 13.95
C ASP A 335 -5.88 -8.67 14.63
N ASP A 336 -4.59 -8.46 14.38
CA ASP A 336 -3.83 -7.32 14.90
C ASP A 336 -3.71 -6.20 13.84
N ALA A 337 -2.71 -5.34 13.99
CA ALA A 337 -2.43 -4.24 13.07
C ALA A 337 -2.02 -4.71 11.67
N SER A 338 -1.46 -5.92 11.53
CA SER A 338 -1.00 -6.47 10.24
C SER A 338 -2.13 -6.82 9.29
N ASP A 339 -3.25 -7.33 9.81
CA ASP A 339 -4.44 -7.63 9.00
C ASP A 339 -5.50 -6.52 9.08
N ALA A 340 -5.15 -5.32 9.55
CA ALA A 340 -6.13 -4.25 9.71
C ALA A 340 -6.77 -3.80 8.39
N LEU A 341 -6.10 -4.03 7.24
CA LEU A 341 -6.65 -3.79 5.91
C LEU A 341 -7.69 -4.82 5.47
N ASP A 342 -7.72 -6.01 6.07
CA ASP A 342 -8.74 -7.02 5.80
C ASP A 342 -10.08 -6.66 6.47
N ARG A 343 -10.03 -5.87 7.54
CA ARG A 343 -11.20 -5.34 8.26
C ARG A 343 -11.53 -3.94 7.75
N ARG A 344 -11.97 -3.86 6.50
CA ARG A 344 -12.26 -2.60 5.80
C ARG A 344 -13.70 -2.54 5.29
N VAL A 345 -14.10 -1.34 4.89
CA VAL A 345 -15.31 -1.11 4.08
C VAL A 345 -14.86 -0.53 2.76
N GLU A 346 -15.27 -1.17 1.67
CA GLU A 346 -14.98 -0.74 0.32
C GLU A 346 -16.22 -0.08 -0.29
N PHE A 347 -16.00 1.05 -0.96
CA PHE A 347 -17.00 1.80 -1.71
C PHE A 347 -16.66 1.66 -3.18
N LYS A 348 -17.45 0.87 -3.89
CA LYS A 348 -17.29 0.62 -5.32
C LYS A 348 -18.26 1.49 -6.11
N VAL A 349 -17.77 2.16 -7.14
CA VAL A 349 -18.67 2.86 -8.07
C VAL A 349 -19.29 1.83 -9.01
N ILE A 350 -20.62 1.84 -9.10
CA ILE A 350 -21.40 0.92 -9.94
C ILE A 350 -22.27 1.72 -10.91
N GLY A 351 -22.81 1.01 -11.92
CA GLY A 351 -23.86 1.56 -12.76
C GLY A 351 -25.12 1.90 -11.96
N CYS A 352 -25.71 3.03 -12.28
CA CYS A 352 -27.13 3.28 -12.03
C CYS A 352 -27.93 2.63 -13.18
#